data_AF-A0A7Y5N4H1-F1
#
_entry.id   AF-A0A7Y5N4H1-F1
#
_cell.length_a   1.000
_cell.length_b   1.000
_cell.length_c   1.000
_cell.angle_alpha   90.00
_cell.angle_beta   90.00
_cell.angle_gamma   90.00
#
_symmetry.space_group_name_H-M   'P 1'
#
loop_
_entity.id
_entity.type
_entity.pdbx_description
1 polymer ?
#
loop_
_entity_poly.entity_id
_entity_poly.type
_entity_poly.pdbx_seq_one_letter_code
_entity_poly.pdbx_strand_id
1 'polypeptide(L)'
;NVSAGINLEGVASGTSTGFTIANNVAVDNAIGCPDGAGGTVKCPRTRGNIRVDSTSQLGTQVDSDLVNLSTAGTMMAWGSTSYTSLAAFRTASGQEPRGIQADPRLADPARGDFTLGAGSPAVDSADSGAPGEATTDAAGQARVDDPATVNSGLGPRAYDDRGAYEYQPSTVSQVTP
;
A
#
# COMPACT_ATOMS: atom_id res chain seq x y z
N ASN A 1 -12.90 -14.03 8.20
CA ASN A 1 -11.50 -13.68 8.53
C ASN A 1 -11.45 -12.16 8.60
N VAL A 2 -10.89 -11.56 9.65
CA VAL A 2 -10.81 -10.10 9.79
C VAL A 2 -9.34 -9.70 9.78
N SER A 3 -8.70 -9.51 8.63
CA SER A 3 -7.29 -9.11 8.56
C SER A 3 -7.04 -7.79 9.32
N ALA A 4 -5.80 -7.58 9.79
CA ALA A 4 -5.33 -6.25 10.18
C ALA A 4 -4.47 -5.71 9.03
N GLY A 5 -4.50 -4.40 8.81
CA GLY A 5 -3.62 -3.74 7.86
C GLY A 5 -2.23 -3.50 8.45
N ILE A 6 -1.46 -2.65 7.78
CA ILE A 6 -0.21 -2.13 8.33
C ILE A 6 -0.56 -1.30 9.55
N ASN A 7 0.05 -1.62 10.68
CA ASN A 7 -0.32 -1.04 11.97
C ASN A 7 0.93 -0.67 12.76
N LEU A 8 1.13 0.63 12.94
CA LEU A 8 2.17 1.19 13.78
C LEU A 8 1.54 1.75 15.07
N GLU A 9 1.89 1.16 16.20
CA GLU A 9 1.35 1.54 17.50
C GLU A 9 2.31 1.29 18.65
N GLY A 10 2.01 1.91 19.80
CA GLY A 10 2.72 1.64 21.05
C GLY A 10 4.08 2.32 21.17
N VAL A 11 4.42 3.24 20.27
CA VAL A 11 5.59 4.11 20.49
C VAL A 11 5.31 5.04 21.67
N ALA A 12 6.29 5.21 22.57
CA ALA A 12 6.13 6.06 23.74
C ALA A 12 5.86 7.53 23.34
N SER A 13 4.87 8.15 23.99
CA SER A 13 4.48 9.54 23.69
C SER A 13 5.67 10.51 23.71
N GLY A 14 5.75 11.37 22.69
CA GLY A 14 6.86 12.32 22.51
C GLY A 14 8.13 11.73 21.88
N THR A 15 8.17 10.42 21.62
CA THR A 15 9.30 9.78 20.92
C THR A 15 9.12 9.89 19.41
N SER A 16 10.11 10.44 18.72
CA SER A 16 10.16 10.38 17.26
C SER A 16 10.42 8.96 16.82
N THR A 17 9.58 8.43 15.95
CA THR A 17 9.63 7.02 15.54
C THR A 17 10.69 6.76 14.47
N GLY A 18 10.84 7.68 13.51
CA GLY A 18 11.66 7.50 12.31
C GLY A 18 11.16 6.41 11.36
N PHE A 19 9.93 5.90 11.53
CA PHE A 19 9.38 4.88 10.65
C PHE A 19 9.05 5.45 9.27
N THR A 20 9.28 4.64 8.25
CA THR A 20 8.81 4.87 6.89
C THR A 20 7.89 3.72 6.51
N ILE A 21 6.68 4.05 6.08
CA ILE A 21 5.74 3.13 5.44
C ILE A 21 5.67 3.59 3.98
N ALA A 22 6.14 2.76 3.06
CA ALA A 22 6.15 3.11 1.65
C ALA A 22 6.02 1.87 0.77
N ASN A 23 5.60 2.11 -0.48
CA ASN A 23 5.53 1.13 -1.56
C ASN A 23 4.66 -0.08 -1.26
N ASN A 24 3.66 0.04 -0.38
CA ASN A 24 2.78 -1.06 -0.03
C ASN A 24 1.60 -1.16 -1.00
N VAL A 25 1.07 -2.37 -1.15
CA VAL A 25 -0.27 -2.61 -1.70
C VAL A 25 -1.13 -3.14 -0.57
N ALA A 26 -2.10 -2.35 -0.10
CA ALA A 26 -2.96 -2.68 1.02
C ALA A 26 -4.44 -2.62 0.61
N VAL A 27 -5.13 -3.77 0.68
CA VAL A 27 -6.50 -3.93 0.21
C VAL A 27 -7.38 -4.58 1.27
N ASP A 28 -8.56 -4.02 1.48
CA ASP A 28 -9.65 -4.64 2.25
C ASP A 28 -9.28 -5.08 3.68
N ASN A 29 -8.29 -4.43 4.28
CA ASN A 29 -7.86 -4.77 5.63
C ASN A 29 -8.90 -4.34 6.67
N ALA A 30 -9.31 -5.29 7.50
CA ALA A 30 -10.38 -5.15 8.49
C ALA A 30 -11.72 -4.66 7.90
N ILE A 31 -11.96 -4.80 6.60
CA ILE A 31 -13.18 -4.27 5.95
C ILE A 31 -14.46 -4.99 6.41
N GLY A 32 -14.33 -6.27 6.76
CA GLY A 32 -15.43 -7.09 7.29
C GLY A 32 -15.64 -6.99 8.79
N CYS A 33 -15.02 -6.02 9.48
CA CYS A 33 -15.20 -5.87 10.91
C CYS A 33 -16.61 -5.33 11.26
N PRO A 34 -17.35 -5.96 12.19
CA PRO A 34 -18.79 -5.79 12.35
C PRO A 34 -19.30 -4.46 12.95
N ASP A 35 -18.50 -3.39 12.96
CA ASP A 35 -19.11 -2.06 13.13
C ASP A 35 -19.10 -1.34 11.79
N GLY A 36 -20.25 -1.38 11.11
CA GLY A 36 -20.69 -0.22 10.36
C GLY A 36 -20.80 0.98 11.30
N ALA A 37 -21.00 2.18 10.74
CA ALA A 37 -21.41 3.32 11.56
C ALA A 37 -22.68 2.96 12.36
N GLY A 38 -22.55 2.51 13.62
CA GLY A 38 -23.65 2.09 14.49
C GLY A 38 -23.71 0.62 14.96
N GLY A 39 -22.68 -0.21 14.73
CA GLY A 39 -22.63 -1.58 15.30
C GLY A 39 -22.28 -1.64 16.80
N THR A 40 -22.70 -2.70 17.49
CA THR A 40 -22.40 -2.95 18.92
C THR A 40 -21.27 -3.97 19.14
N VAL A 41 -20.66 -4.49 18.06
CA VAL A 41 -19.67 -5.58 18.13
C VAL A 41 -18.28 -5.02 17.85
N LYS A 42 -17.56 -4.71 18.93
CA LYS A 42 -16.18 -4.25 18.88
C LYS A 42 -15.33 -5.09 17.92
N CYS A 43 -14.80 -4.45 16.88
CA CYS A 43 -13.83 -5.08 15.98
C CYS A 43 -12.64 -5.63 16.77
N PRO A 44 -12.28 -6.92 16.60
CA PRO A 44 -11.14 -7.53 17.31
C PRO A 44 -9.78 -7.12 16.73
N ARG A 45 -9.74 -6.30 15.68
CA ARG A 45 -8.53 -5.90 14.94
C ARG A 45 -8.50 -4.37 14.77
N THR A 46 -7.32 -3.84 14.46
CA THR A 46 -7.15 -2.44 14.06
C THR A 46 -7.73 -2.23 12.67
N ARG A 47 -8.40 -1.08 12.45
CA ARG A 47 -9.10 -0.77 11.20
C ARG A 47 -8.20 -0.04 10.21
N GLY A 48 -8.47 -0.24 8.92
CA GLY A 48 -7.80 0.45 7.83
C GLY A 48 -6.74 -0.40 7.16
N ASN A 49 -6.44 -0.06 5.91
CA ASN A 49 -5.29 -0.55 5.18
C ASN A 49 -3.98 -0.15 5.87
N ILE A 50 -3.92 1.08 6.36
CA ILE A 50 -2.77 1.60 7.11
C ILE A 50 -3.27 2.39 8.32
N ARG A 51 -2.69 2.08 9.48
CA ARG A 51 -2.95 2.76 10.74
C ARG A 51 -1.66 3.18 11.43
N VAL A 52 -1.63 4.42 11.90
CA VAL A 52 -0.62 4.94 12.82
C VAL A 52 -1.35 5.52 14.04
N ASP A 53 -1.07 5.01 15.24
CA ASP A 53 -1.73 5.48 16.47
C ASP A 53 -1.25 6.88 16.90
N SER A 54 -1.90 7.47 17.92
CA SER A 54 -1.64 8.87 18.31
C SER A 54 -0.27 9.11 18.92
N THR A 55 0.39 8.06 19.42
CA THR A 55 1.72 8.20 20.02
C THR A 55 2.84 7.87 19.03
N SER A 56 2.51 7.34 17.85
CA SER A 56 3.47 6.92 16.82
C SER A 56 3.50 7.84 15.60
N GLN A 57 2.89 9.03 15.64
CA GLN A 57 2.86 9.96 14.50
C GLN A 57 4.18 10.73 14.31
N LEU A 58 4.85 11.05 15.42
CA LEU A 58 6.02 11.93 15.40
C LEU A 58 7.17 11.27 14.63
N GLY A 59 7.62 11.90 13.54
CA GLY A 59 8.71 11.37 12.71
C GLY A 59 8.36 10.16 11.85
N THR A 60 7.09 9.73 11.82
CA THR A 60 6.61 8.72 10.88
C THR A 60 6.33 9.38 9.53
N GLN A 61 6.81 8.74 8.46
CA GLN A 61 6.51 9.10 7.08
C GLN A 61 5.72 7.96 6.42
N VAL A 62 4.66 8.32 5.72
CA VAL A 62 3.84 7.42 4.92
C VAL A 62 3.74 8.02 3.52
N ASP A 63 4.31 7.36 2.51
CA ASP A 63 4.20 7.83 1.12
C ASP A 63 4.30 6.67 0.11
N SER A 64 3.81 6.90 -1.10
CA SER A 64 3.90 5.96 -2.22
C SER A 64 3.21 4.62 -1.96
N ASP A 65 2.16 4.57 -1.13
CA ASP A 65 1.36 3.37 -0.94
C ASP A 65 0.19 3.31 -1.95
N LEU A 66 -0.21 2.11 -2.33
CA LEU A 66 -1.46 1.84 -3.04
C LEU A 66 -2.46 1.24 -2.07
N VAL A 67 -3.58 1.93 -1.88
CA VAL A 67 -4.64 1.50 -0.98
C VAL A 67 -5.97 1.32 -1.72
N ASN A 68 -6.69 0.25 -1.43
CA ASN A 68 -8.01 0.02 -2.02
C ASN A 68 -9.01 -0.57 -1.02
N LEU A 69 -10.28 -0.24 -1.22
CA LEU A 69 -11.38 -0.93 -0.55
C LEU A 69 -12.42 -1.32 -1.60
N SER A 70 -12.79 -2.60 -1.64
CA SER A 70 -13.88 -3.13 -2.49
C SER A 70 -15.27 -2.78 -1.92
N THR A 71 -15.35 -2.44 -0.63
CA THR A 71 -16.56 -2.02 0.06
C THR A 71 -16.29 -0.75 0.88
N ALA A 72 -17.28 0.11 1.10
CA ALA A 72 -17.09 1.31 1.91
C ALA A 72 -16.66 0.95 3.35
N GLY A 73 -15.66 1.66 3.88
CA GLY A 73 -15.13 1.45 5.22
C GLY A 73 -14.01 2.40 5.59
N THR A 74 -13.23 2.04 6.62
CA THR A 74 -12.02 2.79 6.99
C THR A 74 -10.90 2.41 6.03
N MET A 75 -10.37 3.40 5.30
CA MET A 75 -9.23 3.26 4.40
C MET A 75 -7.92 3.45 5.17
N MET A 76 -7.81 4.55 5.91
CA MET A 76 -6.61 4.93 6.67
C MET A 76 -7.00 5.36 8.09
N ALA A 77 -6.09 5.22 9.05
CA ALA A 77 -6.23 5.79 10.38
C ALA A 77 -4.96 6.54 10.81
N TRP A 78 -5.14 7.77 11.29
CA TRP A 78 -4.06 8.63 11.78
C TRP A 78 -4.43 9.16 13.17
N GLY A 79 -3.69 8.73 14.18
CA GLY A 79 -4.00 9.03 15.56
C GLY A 79 -5.32 8.39 15.99
N SER A 80 -6.27 9.24 16.39
CA SER A 80 -7.64 8.83 16.73
C SER A 80 -8.64 8.99 15.57
N THR A 81 -8.19 9.45 14.40
CA THR A 81 -9.07 9.79 13.27
C THR A 81 -9.02 8.71 12.18
N SER A 82 -10.18 8.27 11.73
CA SER A 82 -10.34 7.36 10.59
C SER A 82 -10.79 8.11 9.34
N TYR A 83 -10.25 7.71 8.19
CA TYR A 83 -10.56 8.29 6.88
C TYR A 83 -11.10 7.22 5.95
N THR A 84 -12.15 7.55 5.19
CA THR A 84 -12.78 6.64 4.22
C THR A 84 -12.19 6.75 2.82
N SER A 85 -11.30 7.70 2.58
CA SER A 85 -10.57 7.87 1.32
C SER A 85 -9.15 8.36 1.56
N LEU A 86 -8.27 8.05 0.61
CA LEU A 86 -6.89 8.52 0.58
C LEU A 86 -6.83 10.05 0.45
N ALA A 87 -7.72 10.64 -0.34
CA ALA A 87 -7.77 12.10 -0.53
C ALA A 87 -8.09 12.83 0.78
N ALA A 88 -9.03 12.32 1.58
CA ALA A 88 -9.35 12.89 2.89
C ALA A 88 -8.18 12.73 3.87
N PHE A 89 -7.57 11.55 3.91
CA PHE A 89 -6.36 11.30 4.70
C PHE A 89 -5.25 12.30 4.34
N ARG A 90 -4.88 12.39 3.06
CA ARG A 90 -3.83 13.27 2.55
C ARG A 90 -4.07 14.73 2.90
N THR A 91 -5.30 15.20 2.75
CA THR A 91 -5.67 16.59 3.08
C THR A 91 -5.48 16.90 4.56
N ALA A 92 -5.80 15.94 5.44
CA ALA A 92 -5.76 16.16 6.88
C ALA A 92 -4.37 15.90 7.51
N SER A 93 -3.62 14.91 7.00
CA SER A 93 -2.35 14.48 7.59
C SER A 93 -1.12 15.06 6.89
N GLY A 94 -1.25 15.47 5.62
CA GLY A 94 -0.11 15.81 4.75
C GLY A 94 0.72 14.60 4.29
N GLN A 95 0.32 13.38 4.65
CA GLN A 95 0.97 12.13 4.25
C GLN A 95 0.41 11.59 2.93
N GLU A 96 1.05 10.58 2.37
CA GLU A 96 0.70 9.96 1.09
C GLU A 96 0.61 10.92 -0.09
N PRO A 97 1.48 11.94 -0.27
CA PRO A 97 1.39 12.83 -1.43
C PRO A 97 1.44 12.09 -2.78
N ARG A 98 2.06 10.90 -2.84
CA ARG A 98 2.15 10.04 -4.03
C ARG A 98 1.35 8.74 -3.90
N GLY A 99 0.53 8.65 -2.85
CA GLY A 99 -0.36 7.52 -2.68
C GLY A 99 -1.35 7.36 -3.83
N ILE A 100 -1.70 6.11 -4.11
CA ILE A 100 -2.67 5.73 -5.14
C ILE A 100 -3.87 5.09 -4.45
N GLN A 101 -5.08 5.53 -4.81
CA GLN A 101 -6.31 4.86 -4.42
C GLN A 101 -6.96 4.23 -5.64
N ALA A 102 -6.69 2.95 -5.88
CA ALA A 102 -7.21 2.21 -7.03
C ALA A 102 -7.11 0.69 -6.79
N ASP A 103 -7.86 -0.10 -7.56
CA ASP A 103 -7.72 -1.56 -7.55
C ASP A 103 -6.33 -1.98 -8.07
N PRO A 104 -5.52 -2.70 -7.26
CA PRO A 104 -4.19 -3.16 -7.68
C PRO A 104 -4.20 -4.31 -8.69
N ARG A 105 -5.38 -4.83 -9.08
CA ARG A 105 -5.50 -5.89 -10.10
C ARG A 105 -4.67 -7.14 -9.77
N LEU A 106 -4.75 -7.60 -8.53
CA LEU A 106 -4.11 -8.84 -8.09
C LEU A 106 -4.70 -10.04 -8.86
N ALA A 107 -3.86 -10.99 -9.25
CA ALA A 107 -4.24 -12.09 -10.14
C ALA A 107 -5.33 -13.01 -9.57
N ASP A 108 -5.12 -13.57 -8.37
CA ASP A 108 -6.12 -14.39 -7.67
C ASP A 108 -5.91 -14.35 -6.14
N PRO A 109 -6.20 -13.21 -5.50
CA PRO A 109 -5.96 -13.05 -4.06
C PRO A 109 -6.81 -14.02 -3.21
N ALA A 110 -7.94 -14.50 -3.74
CA ALA A 110 -8.77 -15.50 -3.05
C ALA A 110 -8.08 -16.87 -2.96
N ARG A 111 -7.17 -17.18 -3.89
CA ARG A 111 -6.32 -18.38 -3.88
C ARG A 111 -4.90 -18.12 -3.38
N GLY A 112 -4.60 -16.90 -2.93
CA GLY A 112 -3.28 -16.52 -2.42
C GLY A 112 -2.28 -16.11 -3.50
N ASP A 113 -2.73 -15.91 -4.74
CA ASP A 113 -1.92 -15.32 -5.79
C ASP A 113 -2.05 -13.79 -5.75
N PHE A 114 -1.02 -13.16 -5.17
CA PHE A 114 -0.94 -11.73 -5.01
C PHE A 114 -0.02 -11.08 -6.06
N THR A 115 0.28 -11.78 -7.17
CA THR A 115 0.99 -11.17 -8.29
C THR A 115 0.13 -10.09 -8.96
N LEU A 116 0.79 -9.11 -9.58
CA LEU A 116 0.13 -8.01 -10.26
C LEU A 116 -0.33 -8.45 -11.66
N GLY A 117 -1.51 -8.01 -12.07
CA GLY A 117 -1.98 -8.14 -13.45
C GLY A 117 -1.55 -6.97 -14.33
N ALA A 118 -1.57 -7.18 -15.64
CA ALA A 118 -1.26 -6.15 -16.63
C ALA A 118 -2.13 -4.88 -16.45
N GLY A 119 -1.48 -3.71 -16.52
CA GLY A 119 -2.12 -2.41 -16.30
C GLY A 119 -2.57 -2.18 -14.86
N SER A 120 -1.98 -2.88 -13.89
CA SER A 120 -2.12 -2.55 -12.49
C SER A 120 -1.54 -1.16 -12.22
N PRO A 121 -2.21 -0.31 -11.43
CA PRO A 121 -1.66 0.99 -11.03
C PRO A 121 -0.52 0.87 -10.02
N ALA A 122 -0.18 -0.33 -9.56
CA ALA A 122 1.03 -0.59 -8.78
C ALA A 122 2.29 -0.64 -9.65
N VAL A 123 2.14 -0.94 -10.94
CA VAL A 123 3.26 -1.18 -11.86
C VAL A 123 4.02 0.10 -12.14
N ASP A 124 5.35 0.02 -12.13
CA ASP A 124 6.30 1.11 -12.38
C ASP A 124 6.01 2.40 -11.59
N SER A 125 5.68 2.26 -10.30
CA SER A 125 5.14 3.37 -9.49
C SER A 125 5.69 3.48 -8.07
N ALA A 126 6.61 2.60 -7.68
CA ALA A 126 7.24 2.62 -6.36
C ALA A 126 8.39 3.64 -6.27
N ASP A 127 8.73 4.02 -5.05
CA ASP A 127 9.96 4.73 -4.74
C ASP A 127 11.09 3.74 -4.44
N SER A 128 11.89 3.39 -5.45
CA SER A 128 13.06 2.51 -5.29
C SER A 128 14.17 3.09 -4.41
N GLY A 129 14.06 4.38 -4.03
CA GLY A 129 14.94 5.04 -3.08
C GLY A 129 14.49 4.91 -1.62
N ALA A 130 13.32 4.30 -1.37
CA ALA A 130 12.82 4.09 -0.01
C ALA A 130 13.77 3.20 0.81
N PRO A 131 13.91 3.43 2.13
CA PRO A 131 14.80 2.64 2.96
C PRO A 131 14.41 1.16 2.99
N GLY A 132 15.37 0.29 2.69
CA GLY A 132 15.16 -1.17 2.73
C GLY A 132 14.65 -1.79 1.43
N GLU A 133 14.55 -1.02 0.34
CA GLU A 133 14.16 -1.55 -0.96
C GLU A 133 15.14 -2.60 -1.48
N ALA A 134 14.59 -3.77 -1.82
CA ALA A 134 15.35 -4.91 -2.31
C ALA A 134 15.48 -4.86 -3.85
N THR A 135 16.54 -5.48 -4.36
CA THR A 135 16.76 -5.63 -5.81
C THR A 135 15.91 -6.74 -6.43
N THR A 136 15.18 -7.50 -5.61
CA THR A 136 14.29 -8.57 -6.03
C THR A 136 12.98 -8.53 -5.24
N ASP A 137 11.92 -9.04 -5.84
CA ASP A 137 10.60 -9.17 -5.21
C ASP A 137 10.53 -10.36 -4.21
N ALA A 138 9.35 -10.60 -3.63
CA ALA A 138 9.12 -11.68 -2.68
C ALA A 138 9.23 -13.10 -3.28
N ALA A 139 9.14 -13.24 -4.61
CA ALA A 139 9.40 -14.49 -5.32
C ALA A 139 10.88 -14.65 -5.74
N GLY A 140 11.73 -13.67 -5.44
CA GLY A 140 13.14 -13.63 -5.86
C GLY A 140 13.35 -13.22 -7.31
N GLN A 141 12.32 -12.67 -7.97
CA GLN A 141 12.44 -12.12 -9.32
C GLN A 141 13.10 -10.75 -9.29
N ALA A 142 13.85 -10.41 -10.33
CA ALA A 142 14.44 -9.08 -10.47
C ALA A 142 13.34 -8.03 -10.70
N ARG A 143 13.62 -6.80 -10.26
CA ARG A 143 12.84 -5.62 -10.66
C ARG A 143 13.02 -5.37 -12.16
N VAL A 144 11.93 -5.24 -12.91
CA VAL A 144 11.96 -5.13 -14.38
C VAL A 144 10.95 -4.10 -14.87
N ASP A 145 11.40 -3.29 -15.83
CA ASP A 145 10.58 -2.29 -16.50
C ASP A 145 9.48 -2.96 -17.35
N ASP A 146 8.22 -2.60 -17.13
CA ASP A 146 7.14 -2.92 -18.06
C ASP A 146 7.08 -1.86 -19.17
N PRO A 147 7.57 -2.14 -20.40
CA PRO A 147 7.61 -1.13 -21.45
C PRO A 147 6.23 -0.67 -21.92
N ALA A 148 5.15 -1.36 -21.51
CA ALA A 148 3.78 -0.95 -21.79
C ALA A 148 3.22 0.06 -20.75
N THR A 149 3.92 0.26 -19.64
CA THR A 149 3.53 1.15 -18.55
C THR A 149 4.51 2.34 -18.49
N VAL A 150 3.99 3.53 -18.14
CA VAL A 150 4.84 4.72 -18.04
C VAL A 150 5.43 4.75 -16.63
N ASN A 151 6.75 4.74 -16.56
CA ASN A 151 7.51 4.92 -15.32
C ASN A 151 7.09 6.19 -14.58
N SER A 152 6.44 5.97 -13.44
CA SER A 152 5.95 6.99 -12.52
C SER A 152 6.61 6.90 -11.13
N GLY A 153 7.44 5.87 -10.92
CA GLY A 153 8.20 5.65 -9.71
C GLY A 153 9.29 6.68 -9.46
N LEU A 154 9.85 6.61 -8.25
CA LEU A 154 10.93 7.47 -7.79
C LEU A 154 12.21 6.66 -7.53
N GLY A 155 13.29 7.40 -7.23
CA GLY A 155 14.56 6.81 -6.86
C GLY A 155 15.39 6.32 -8.04
N PRO A 156 16.41 5.48 -7.79
CA PRO A 156 17.35 5.03 -8.83
C PRO A 156 16.71 4.21 -9.96
N ARG A 157 15.64 3.48 -9.66
CA ARG A 157 14.83 2.68 -10.59
C ARG A 157 13.40 3.23 -10.59
N ALA A 158 13.02 3.93 -11.66
CA ALA A 158 11.70 4.54 -11.77
C ALA A 158 10.57 3.54 -12.13
N TYR A 159 10.92 2.27 -12.28
CA TYR A 159 10.09 1.19 -12.76
C TYR A 159 9.82 0.11 -11.69
N ASP A 160 10.27 0.30 -10.45
CA ASP A 160 9.93 -0.68 -9.41
C ASP A 160 8.41 -0.66 -9.14
N ASP A 161 7.85 -1.83 -8.88
CA ASP A 161 6.44 -1.98 -8.55
C ASP A 161 6.18 -1.79 -7.05
N ARG A 162 5.00 -1.22 -6.73
CA ARG A 162 4.49 -1.23 -5.36
C ARG A 162 4.02 -2.63 -4.98
N GLY A 163 4.24 -2.99 -3.73
CA GLY A 163 3.83 -4.27 -3.15
C GLY A 163 4.95 -5.29 -3.15
N ALA A 164 4.58 -6.53 -2.82
CA ALA A 164 5.53 -7.61 -2.60
C ALA A 164 6.03 -8.28 -3.88
N TYR A 165 5.31 -8.15 -4.98
CA TYR A 165 5.59 -8.86 -6.24
C TYR A 165 5.82 -7.86 -7.37
N GLU A 166 6.78 -8.18 -8.23
CA GLU A 166 7.01 -7.46 -9.47
C GLU A 166 6.16 -8.07 -10.59
N TYR A 167 5.52 -7.23 -11.38
CA TYR A 167 4.91 -7.62 -12.64
C TYR A 167 6.00 -8.06 -13.62
N GLN A 168 5.88 -9.28 -14.13
CA GLN A 168 6.81 -9.83 -15.11
C GLN A 168 6.17 -9.67 -16.51
N PRO A 169 6.53 -8.63 -17.29
CA PRO A 169 5.98 -8.44 -18.62
C PRO A 169 6.35 -9.64 -19.50
N SER A 170 5.40 -10.09 -20.31
CA SER A 170 5.71 -11.10 -21.33
C SER A 170 6.73 -10.50 -22.29
N THR A 171 7.90 -11.11 -22.41
CA THR A 171 8.88 -10.69 -23.41
C THR A 171 8.26 -10.87 -24.79
N VAL A 172 7.76 -9.79 -25.39
CA VAL A 172 7.54 -9.78 -26.83
C VAL A 172 8.94 -9.84 -27.40
N SER A 173 9.41 -11.04 -27.76
CA SER A 173 10.57 -11.16 -28.63
C SER A 173 10.31 -10.22 -29.79
N GLN A 174 11.09 -9.15 -29.92
CA GLN A 174 11.14 -8.42 -31.17
C GLN A 174 11.51 -9.46 -32.22
N VAL A 175 10.51 -9.88 -33.00
CA VAL A 175 10.76 -10.54 -34.27
C VAL A 175 11.31 -9.44 -35.15
N THR A 176 12.64 -9.29 -35.14
CA THR A 176 13.33 -8.45 -36.09
C THR A 176 13.12 -9.07 -37.48
N PRO A 177 12.59 -8.33 -38.47
CA PRO A 177 12.55 -8.80 -39.85
C PRO A 177 13.95 -8.94 -40.46
#